data_AF-A0A9D1UVY9-F1
#
_entry.id   AF-A0A9D1UVY9-F1
#
_cell.length_a   1.000
_cell.length_b   1.000
_cell.length_c   1.000
_cell.angle_alpha   90.00
_cell.angle_beta   90.00
_cell.angle_gamma   90.00
#
_symmetry.space_group_name_H-M   'P 1'
#
loop_
_entity.id
_entity.type
_entity.pdbx_description
1 polymer ?
#
loop_
_entity_poly.entity_id
_entity_poly.type
_entity_poly.pdbx_seq_one_letter_code
_entity_poly.pdbx_strand_id
1 'polypeptide(L)'
;MHKVLIVMHDLQNEDYYRMNKTEFEILPEVGQYIYNSDGIAYKVEAITQFAGYVSAKGAVAVIVVHQVDKQDPVSRLYGLKIEEDLDD
;
A
#
# COMPACT_ATOMS: atom_id res chain seq x y z
N MET A 1 12.21 2.09 -9.59
CA MET A 1 10.87 1.62 -9.16
C MET A 1 10.96 0.20 -8.63
N HIS A 2 10.49 0.00 -7.39
CA HIS A 2 10.41 -1.26 -6.68
C HIS A 2 9.01 -1.86 -6.86
N LYS A 3 8.93 -2.98 -7.59
CA LYS A 3 7.70 -3.77 -7.68
C LYS A 3 7.39 -4.42 -6.33
N VAL A 4 6.15 -4.34 -5.89
CA VAL A 4 5.71 -4.94 -4.62
C VAL A 4 4.35 -5.61 -4.77
N LEU A 5 4.07 -6.53 -3.85
CA LEU A 5 2.71 -7.04 -3.65
C LEU A 5 2.11 -6.39 -2.40
N ILE A 6 0.91 -5.84 -2.51
CA ILE A 6 0.15 -5.32 -1.38
C ILE A 6 -0.85 -6.39 -0.91
N VAL A 7 -0.87 -6.62 0.39
CA VAL A 7 -1.82 -7.51 1.09
C VAL A 7 -2.55 -6.68 2.13
N MET A 8 -3.88 -6.72 2.10
CA MET A 8 -4.71 -6.13 3.14
C MET A 8 -4.87 -7.13 4.28
N HIS A 9 -4.59 -6.69 5.50
CA HIS A 9 -4.99 -7.33 6.74
C HIS A 9 -6.36 -6.76 7.13
N ASP A 10 -7.40 -7.59 7.04
CA ASP A 10 -8.72 -7.25 7.52
C ASP A 10 -8.79 -7.49 9.03
N LEU A 11 -8.61 -6.41 9.79
CA LEU A 11 -8.65 -6.45 11.25
C LEU A 11 -10.02 -6.88 11.82
N GLN A 12 -11.11 -6.79 11.04
CA GLN A 12 -12.44 -7.19 11.52
C GLN A 12 -12.64 -8.70 11.45
N ASN A 13 -12.12 -9.32 10.39
CA ASN A 13 -12.27 -10.75 10.15
C ASN A 13 -11.00 -11.56 10.48
N GLU A 14 -9.92 -10.91 10.92
CA GLU A 14 -8.59 -11.49 11.17
C GLU A 14 -8.05 -12.29 9.97
N ASP A 15 -8.24 -11.76 8.76
CA ASP A 15 -7.90 -12.44 7.51
C ASP A 15 -7.01 -11.56 6.61
N TYR A 16 -6.37 -12.19 5.62
CA TYR A 16 -5.44 -11.54 4.69
C TYR A 16 -5.91 -11.67 3.24
N TYR A 17 -6.12 -10.53 2.59
CA TYR A 17 -6.56 -10.45 1.22
C TYR A 17 -5.47 -9.85 0.33
N ARG A 18 -5.14 -10.56 -0.75
CA ARG A 18 -4.26 -10.01 -1.78
C ARG A 18 -4.98 -8.86 -2.48
N MET A 19 -4.40 -7.66 -2.45
CA MET A 19 -4.89 -6.50 -3.18
C MET A 19 -4.22 -6.44 -4.56
N ASN A 20 -3.16 -5.64 -4.67
CA ASN A 20 -2.62 -5.18 -5.93
C ASN A 20 -1.15 -5.54 -6.01
N LYS A 21 -0.66 -5.78 -7.23
CA LYS A 21 0.78 -5.70 -7.51
C LYS A 21 1.03 -4.32 -8.08
N THR A 22 1.88 -3.52 -7.42
CA THR A 22 2.15 -2.13 -7.82
C THR A 22 3.65 -1.85 -7.76
N GLU A 23 4.05 -0.63 -8.07
CA GLU A 23 5.43 -0.16 -8.01
C GLU A 23 5.54 1.10 -7.17
N PHE A 24 6.62 1.21 -6.41
CA PHE A 24 6.96 2.42 -5.65
C PHE A 24 8.32 2.94 -6.11
N GLU A 25 8.51 4.25 -6.20
CA GLU A 25 9.85 4.79 -6.41
C GLU A 25 10.75 4.53 -5.20
N ILE A 26 10.19 4.75 -4.01
CA ILE A 26 10.80 4.52 -2.70
C ILE A 26 9.84 3.64 -1.91
N LEU A 27 10.33 2.54 -1.35
CA LEU A 27 9.49 1.69 -0.50
C LEU A 27 9.01 2.48 0.72
N PRO A 28 7.73 2.36 1.11
CA PRO A 28 7.24 3.02 2.31
C PRO A 28 7.84 2.37 3.55
N GLU A 29 7.61 2.98 4.71
CA GLU A 29 8.01 2.46 6.02
C GLU A 29 6.79 2.00 6.83
N VAL A 30 7.00 1.14 7.82
CA VAL A 30 5.95 0.74 8.77
C VAL A 30 5.40 1.98 9.48
N GLY A 31 4.07 2.08 9.54
CA GLY A 31 3.35 3.20 10.11
C GLY A 31 3.05 4.34 9.13
N GLN A 32 3.65 4.35 7.94
CA GLN A 32 3.30 5.31 6.89
C GLN A 32 1.96 4.97 6.25
N TYR A 33 1.38 5.96 5.56
CA TYR A 33 0.12 5.82 4.83
C TYR A 33 0.37 5.67 3.34
N ILE A 34 -0.40 4.80 2.70
CA ILE A 34 -0.47 4.64 1.26
C ILE A 34 -1.88 5.03 0.84
N TYR A 35 -1.97 5.92 -0.14
CA TYR A 35 -3.23 6.24 -0.80
C TYR A 35 -3.31 5.44 -2.10
N ASN A 36 -4.30 4.56 -2.20
CA ASN A 36 -4.45 3.66 -3.33
C ASN A 36 -5.42 4.26 -4.37
N SER A 37 -5.42 3.71 -5.58
CA SER A 37 -6.26 4.19 -6.69
C SER A 37 -7.76 3.99 -6.47
N ASP A 38 -8.15 3.21 -5.46
CA ASP A 38 -9.53 3.05 -4.99
C ASP A 38 -10.03 4.23 -4.14
N GLY A 39 -9.17 5.22 -3.87
CA GLY A 39 -9.47 6.40 -3.06
C GLY A 39 -9.45 6.14 -1.55
N ILE A 40 -8.93 4.98 -1.12
CA ILE A 40 -8.86 4.59 0.29
C ILE A 40 -7.43 4.75 0.78
N ALA A 41 -7.30 5.29 1.99
CA ALA A 41 -6.05 5.34 2.73
C ALA A 41 -5.83 4.03 3.50
N TYR A 42 -4.63 3.48 3.36
CA TYR A 42 -4.17 2.29 4.06
C TYR A 42 -2.93 2.62 4.87
N LYS A 43 -2.78 2.02 6.05
CA LYS A 43 -1.58 2.17 6.87
C LYS A 43 -0.70 0.94 6.73
N VAL A 44 0.60 1.15 6.54
CA VAL A 44 1.58 0.07 6.46
C VAL A 44 1.77 -0.55 7.83
N GLU A 45 1.48 -1.84 7.92
CA GLU A 45 1.62 -2.64 9.13
C GLU A 45 2.96 -3.36 9.16
N ALA A 46 3.34 -3.99 8.05
CA ALA A 46 4.57 -4.76 7.96
C ALA A 46 5.12 -4.77 6.54
N ILE A 47 6.43 -4.90 6.42
CA ILE A 47 7.12 -5.04 5.14
C ILE A 47 7.98 -6.29 5.22
N THR A 48 7.69 -7.25 4.34
CA THR A 48 8.44 -8.50 4.23
C THR A 48 9.25 -8.49 2.95
N GLN A 49 10.58 -8.56 3.09
CA GLN A 49 11.49 -8.72 1.97
C GLN A 49 11.89 -10.18 1.79
N PHE A 50 12.15 -10.57 0.55
CA PHE A 50 12.51 -11.95 0.22
C PHE A 50 14.02 -12.15 0.35
N ALA A 51 14.45 -12.91 1.36
CA ALA A 51 15.87 -13.22 1.57
C ALA A 51 16.45 -13.97 0.36
N GLY A 52 17.58 -13.48 -0.18
CA GLY A 52 18.29 -14.11 -1.31
C GLY A 52 17.57 -14.02 -2.66
N TYR A 53 16.42 -13.34 -2.75
CA TYR A 53 15.67 -13.16 -3.98
C TYR A 53 15.99 -11.79 -4.59
N VAL A 54 16.85 -11.79 -5.62
CA VAL A 54 17.17 -10.59 -6.39
C VAL A 54 16.35 -10.63 -7.68
N SER A 55 15.25 -9.88 -7.70
CA SER A 55 14.40 -9.82 -8.88
C SER A 55 14.78 -8.67 -9.80
N ALA A 56 15.17 -8.99 -11.04
CA ALA A 56 15.33 -7.98 -12.08
C ALA A 56 13.97 -7.48 -12.65
N LYS A 57 12.87 -8.23 -12.44
CA LYS A 57 11.55 -7.95 -13.07
C LYS A 57 10.32 -8.19 -12.18
N GLY A 58 10.46 -8.83 -11.02
CA GLY A 58 9.37 -9.27 -10.14
C GLY A 58 9.27 -8.45 -8.84
N ALA A 59 8.28 -8.79 -8.00
CA ALA A 59 8.06 -8.08 -6.75
C ALA A 59 9.20 -8.36 -5.76
N VAL A 60 9.78 -7.32 -5.17
CA VAL A 60 10.92 -7.40 -4.25
C VAL A 60 10.51 -7.43 -2.78
N ALA A 61 9.26 -7.06 -2.49
CA ALA A 61 8.69 -7.09 -1.14
C ALA A 61 7.18 -7.36 -1.17
N VAL A 62 6.67 -7.84 -0.04
CA VAL A 62 5.24 -7.82 0.32
C VAL A 62 5.03 -6.71 1.34
N ILE A 63 4.05 -5.85 1.10
CA ILE A 63 3.64 -4.81 2.03
C ILE A 63 2.28 -5.21 2.57
N VAL A 64 2.21 -5.43 3.88
CA VAL A 64 0.97 -5.68 4.60
C VAL A 64 0.42 -4.34 5.07
N VAL A 65 -0.86 -4.10 4.79
CA VAL A 65 -1.55 -2.86 5.14
C VAL A 65 -2.89 -3.17 5.80
N HIS A 66 -3.41 -2.25 6.61
CA HIS A 66 -4.82 -2.28 7.01
C HIS A 66 -5.50 -0.97 6.61
N GLN A 67 -6.80 -1.03 6.37
CA GLN A 67 -7.59 0.15 6.05
C GLN A 67 -7.59 1.11 7.24
N VAL A 68 -7.40 2.40 6.97
CA VAL A 68 -7.48 3.43 8.00
C VAL A 68 -8.95 3.70 8.34
N ASP A 69 -9.24 4.01 9.61
CA ASP A 69 -10.58 4.43 10.03
C ASP A 69 -11.04 5.64 9.19
N LYS A 70 -12.30 5.61 8.74
CA LYS A 70 -12.90 6.70 7.96
C LYS A 70 -12.93 8.04 8.70
N GLN A 71 -12.85 8.03 10.03
CA GLN A 71 -12.83 9.22 10.87
C GLN A 71 -11.42 9.82 11.02
N ASP A 72 -10.35 9.08 10.69
CA ASP A 72 -8.98 9.57 10.75
C ASP A 72 -8.78 10.76 9.78
N PRO A 73 -8.07 11.83 10.18
CA PRO A 73 -7.76 12.95 9.30
C PRO A 73 -7.15 12.53 7.94
N VAL A 74 -6.33 11.48 7.89
CA VAL A 74 -5.73 11.01 6.62
C VAL A 74 -6.77 10.45 5.65
N SER A 75 -7.88 9.92 6.18
CA SER A 75 -9.02 9.48 5.38
C SER A 75 -9.77 10.66 4.75
N ARG A 76 -9.47 11.92 5.13
CA ARG A 76 -10.01 13.11 4.46
C ARG A 76 -9.24 13.50 3.21
N LEU A 77 -8.15 12.80 2.88
CA LEU A 77 -7.53 12.87 1.54
C LEU A 77 -8.47 12.32 0.45
N TYR A 78 -9.61 11.74 0.84
CA TYR A 78 -10.70 11.34 -0.04
C TYR A 78 -11.01 12.44 -1.07
N GLY A 79 -10.88 12.09 -2.34
CA GLY A 79 -11.21 12.99 -3.45
C GLY A 79 -10.01 13.56 -4.20
N LEU A 80 -8.77 13.30 -3.73
CA LEU A 80 -7.60 13.45 -4.60
C LEU A 80 -7.72 12.45 -5.74
N LYS A 81 -7.94 12.95 -6.95
CA LYS A 81 -7.84 12.19 -8.19
C LYS A 81 -6.41 12.32 -8.67
N ILE A 82 -5.58 11.32 -8.39
CA ILE A 82 -4.16 11.34 -8.73
C ILE A 82 -3.94 11.77 -10.20
N GLU A 83 -4.73 11.23 -11.12
CA GLU A 83 -4.65 11.53 -12.56
C GLU A 83 -5.11 12.95 -12.94
N GLU A 84 -5.96 13.61 -12.15
CA GLU A 84 -6.46 14.97 -12.44
C GLU A 84 -5.80 16.06 -11.59
N ASP A 85 -5.32 15.72 -10.39
CA ASP A 85 -4.83 16.67 -9.38
C ASP A 85 -3.30 16.69 -9.26
N LEU A 86 -2.59 15.64 -9.72
CA LEU A 86 -1.14 15.49 -9.53
C LEU A 86 -0.35 15.31 -10.84
N ASP A 87 -1.00 14.90 -11.93
CA ASP A 87 -0.42 14.89 -13.26
C ASP A 87 -0.75 16.22 -13.97
N ASP A 88 0.29 16.95 -14.38
CA ASP A 88 0.23 18.24 -15.12
C ASP A 88 -0.29 18.08 -16.57
#